data_AF-A0A5C2D0G4-F1
#
_entry.id   AF-A0A5C2D0G4-F1
#
_cell.length_a   1.000
_cell.length_b   1.000
_cell.length_c   1.000
_cell.angle_alpha   90.00
_cell.angle_beta   90.00
_cell.angle_gamma   90.00
#
_symmetry.space_group_name_H-M   'P 1'
#
loop_
_entity.id
_entity.type
_entity.pdbx_description
1 polymer ?
#
loop_
_entity_poly.entity_id
_entity_poly.type
_entity_poly.pdbx_seq_one_letter_code
_entity_poly.pdbx_strand_id
1 'polypeptide(L)'
;MIGHFVLHHVVTSQEDVVALWHVNADGDNTGAWIVPAEEAFTDRTAARRLVSLCADRLLIGWAPSFDLVRKLEAVAGTSPRRWVGMAIPDALAEINDVRRACLKRVDEQRAENKGIVPLEWQIDIPDPLPATEEEMHRFTKFRPPSFEPGAAAGVLLVCRLVRWTVRRWQETAVALERRPYLREEFGAPGVLSPQWLLAVTEAMADHPAMRLRRVGGLA
;
A
#
# COMPACT_ATOMS: atom_id res chain seq x y z
N MET A 1 -9.89 9.00 8.06
CA MET A 1 -9.41 7.61 8.06
C MET A 1 -8.14 7.58 7.23
N ILE A 2 -7.01 7.20 7.82
CA ILE A 2 -5.73 7.05 7.13
C ILE A 2 -5.84 5.76 6.30
N GLY A 3 -5.53 5.86 5.01
CA GLY A 3 -5.79 4.78 4.09
C GLY A 3 -5.17 5.01 2.71
N HIS A 4 -5.29 3.98 1.89
CA HIS A 4 -4.63 3.83 0.61
C HIS A 4 -5.68 3.37 -0.38
N PHE A 5 -5.50 3.70 -1.65
CA PHE A 5 -6.41 3.28 -2.70
C PHE A 5 -5.69 2.49 -3.76
N VAL A 6 -6.27 1.34 -4.10
CA VAL A 6 -5.93 0.59 -5.30
C VAL A 6 -6.91 1.01 -6.39
N LEU A 7 -6.39 1.55 -7.49
CA LEU A 7 -7.19 2.01 -8.63
C LEU A 7 -6.69 1.34 -9.91
N HIS A 8 -7.59 0.64 -10.59
CA HIS A 8 -7.31 -0.03 -11.87
C HIS A 8 -8.40 0.28 -12.89
N HIS A 9 -8.00 0.32 -14.15
CA HIS A 9 -8.90 0.21 -15.29
C HIS A 9 -8.77 -1.21 -15.81
N VAL A 10 -9.85 -1.98 -15.75
CA VAL A 10 -9.86 -3.39 -16.12
C VAL A 10 -10.65 -3.53 -17.41
N VAL A 11 -9.98 -4.07 -18.42
CA VAL A 11 -10.56 -4.38 -19.74
C VAL A 11 -10.43 -5.88 -19.97
N THR A 12 -11.56 -6.55 -20.10
CA THR A 12 -11.67 -7.97 -20.46
C THR A 12 -12.65 -8.12 -21.62
N SER A 13 -12.85 -9.35 -22.11
CA SER A 13 -13.89 -9.61 -23.12
C SER A 13 -15.32 -9.42 -22.59
N GLN A 14 -15.51 -9.38 -21.27
CA GLN A 14 -16.82 -9.31 -20.62
C GLN A 14 -17.05 -7.98 -19.88
N GLU A 15 -15.99 -7.26 -19.53
CA GLU A 15 -16.07 -6.08 -18.68
C GLU A 15 -15.09 -5.00 -19.12
N ASP A 16 -15.54 -3.75 -19.08
CA ASP A 16 -14.71 -2.57 -19.20
C ASP A 16 -15.10 -1.62 -18.06
N VAL A 17 -14.32 -1.60 -16.99
CA VAL A 17 -14.68 -0.91 -15.74
C VAL A 17 -13.48 -0.23 -15.08
N VAL A 18 -13.76 0.86 -14.38
CA VAL A 18 -12.83 1.49 -13.44
C VAL A 18 -13.16 1.00 -12.03
N ALA A 19 -12.18 0.39 -11.39
CA ALA A 19 -12.29 -0.29 -10.11
C ALA A 19 -11.42 0.41 -9.06
N LEU A 20 -12.02 0.78 -7.93
CA LEU A 20 -11.39 1.50 -6.83
C LEU A 20 -11.63 0.79 -5.50
N TRP A 21 -10.57 0.47 -4.77
CA TRP A 21 -10.64 -0.18 -3.45
C TRP A 21 -9.91 0.62 -2.39
N HIS A 22 -10.59 0.87 -1.28
CA HIS A 22 -9.99 1.47 -0.10
C HIS A 22 -9.40 0.39 0.81
N VAL A 23 -8.13 0.56 1.16
CA VAL A 23 -7.38 -0.29 2.09
C VAL A 23 -6.93 0.59 3.26
N ASN A 24 -7.22 0.19 4.50
CA ASN A 24 -6.77 0.93 5.68
C ASN A 24 -5.27 0.69 5.96
N ALA A 25 -4.71 1.36 6.97
CA ALA A 25 -3.31 1.21 7.35
C ALA A 25 -2.93 -0.22 7.84
N ASP A 26 -3.91 -1.03 8.24
CA ASP A 26 -3.72 -2.43 8.64
C ASP A 26 -3.77 -3.40 7.45
N GLY A 27 -4.01 -2.89 6.24
CA GLY A 27 -4.15 -3.69 5.02
C GLY A 27 -5.54 -4.30 4.83
N ASP A 28 -6.55 -3.90 5.61
CA ASP A 28 -7.91 -4.39 5.47
C ASP A 28 -8.72 -3.58 4.45
N ASN A 29 -9.44 -4.29 3.60
CA ASN A 29 -10.37 -3.71 2.62
C ASN A 29 -11.57 -3.12 3.35
N THR A 30 -11.82 -1.83 3.18
CA THR A 30 -12.87 -1.10 3.90
C THR A 30 -13.87 -0.41 2.98
N GLY A 31 -13.66 -0.46 1.66
CA GLY A 31 -14.62 0.04 0.66
C GLY A 31 -14.23 -0.37 -0.75
N ALA A 32 -15.24 -0.51 -1.63
CA ALA A 32 -15.07 -0.88 -3.03
C ALA A 32 -16.06 -0.12 -3.90
N TRP A 33 -15.59 0.36 -5.06
CA TRP A 33 -16.40 1.02 -6.09
C TRP A 33 -15.99 0.48 -7.45
N ILE A 34 -16.96 -0.01 -8.21
CA ILE A 34 -16.78 -0.49 -9.58
C ILE A 34 -17.74 0.29 -10.44
N VAL A 35 -17.22 0.98 -11.44
CA VAL A 35 -18.01 1.83 -12.34
C VAL A 35 -17.67 1.44 -13.77
N PRO A 36 -18.67 1.26 -14.66
CA PRO A 36 -18.42 1.08 -16.09
C PRO A 36 -17.45 2.14 -16.63
N ALA A 37 -16.49 1.75 -17.45
CA ALA A 37 -15.49 2.68 -17.97
C ALA A 37 -16.12 3.77 -18.84
N GLU A 38 -17.17 3.43 -19.58
CA GLU A 38 -17.98 4.41 -20.32
C GLU A 38 -18.52 5.49 -19.37
N GLU A 39 -19.16 5.10 -18.26
CA GLU A 39 -19.66 6.04 -17.26
C GLU A 39 -18.52 6.82 -16.60
N ALA A 40 -17.47 6.14 -16.13
CA ALA A 40 -16.34 6.77 -15.45
C ALA A 40 -15.57 7.76 -16.34
N PHE A 41 -15.56 7.56 -17.66
CA PHE A 41 -14.83 8.39 -18.61
C PHE A 41 -15.69 9.36 -19.42
N THR A 42 -17.02 9.38 -19.23
CA THR A 42 -17.91 10.33 -19.91
C THR A 42 -18.82 11.10 -18.96
N ASP A 43 -19.23 10.52 -17.83
CA ASP A 43 -20.06 11.17 -16.82
C ASP A 43 -19.20 11.96 -15.83
N ARG A 44 -19.35 13.29 -15.86
CA ARG A 44 -18.63 14.22 -14.99
C ARG A 44 -18.90 13.98 -13.50
N THR A 45 -20.12 13.59 -13.13
CA THR A 45 -20.53 13.32 -11.74
C THR A 45 -19.89 12.04 -11.24
N ALA A 46 -19.93 10.96 -12.04
CA ALA A 46 -19.29 9.69 -11.70
C ALA A 46 -17.76 9.86 -11.55
N ALA A 47 -17.12 10.50 -12.52
CA ALA A 47 -15.69 10.80 -12.47
C ALA A 47 -15.32 11.65 -11.25
N ARG A 48 -16.11 12.70 -10.94
CA ARG A 48 -15.88 13.55 -9.76
C ARG A 48 -16.01 12.77 -8.47
N ARG A 49 -16.95 11.82 -8.38
CA ARG A 49 -17.09 10.93 -7.22
C ARG A 49 -15.84 10.08 -7.03
N LEU A 50 -15.33 9.44 -8.09
CA LEU A 50 -14.12 8.63 -8.04
C LEU A 50 -12.89 9.44 -7.63
N VAL A 51 -12.67 10.61 -8.24
CA VAL A 51 -11.56 11.52 -7.86
C VAL A 51 -11.68 11.96 -6.41
N SER A 52 -12.89 12.25 -5.93
CA SER A 52 -13.12 12.68 -4.55
C SER A 52 -12.91 11.54 -3.54
N LEU A 53 -13.14 10.29 -3.94
CA LEU A 53 -12.82 9.13 -3.10
C LEU A 53 -11.32 8.95 -2.96
N CYS A 54 -10.56 9.09 -4.05
CA CYS A 54 -9.09 9.00 -4.04
C CYS A 54 -8.41 10.20 -3.35
N ALA A 55 -9.11 11.33 -3.22
CA ALA A 55 -8.57 12.56 -2.69
C ALA A 55 -7.88 12.38 -1.33
N ASP A 56 -6.68 12.97 -1.20
CA ASP A 56 -5.89 13.00 0.04
C ASP A 56 -5.53 11.60 0.56
N ARG A 57 -5.32 10.64 -0.35
CA ARG A 57 -4.95 9.25 -0.05
C ARG A 57 -3.85 8.80 -0.99
N LEU A 58 -3.05 7.87 -0.49
CA LEU A 58 -1.95 7.28 -1.26
C LEU A 58 -2.51 6.32 -2.31
N LEU A 59 -2.09 6.47 -3.57
CA LEU A 59 -2.32 5.46 -4.59
C LEU A 59 -1.33 4.31 -4.40
N ILE A 60 -1.82 3.08 -4.34
CA ILE A 60 -0.97 1.91 -4.19
C ILE A 60 -1.37 0.81 -5.15
N GLY A 61 -0.36 0.09 -5.64
CA GLY A 61 -0.52 -1.06 -6.51
C GLY A 61 0.85 -1.63 -6.88
N TRP A 62 0.88 -2.64 -7.73
CA TRP A 62 2.16 -3.11 -8.28
C TRP A 62 2.87 -1.99 -9.04
N ALA A 63 2.11 -1.25 -9.86
CA ALA A 63 2.52 -0.02 -10.51
C ALA A 63 1.34 0.98 -10.46
N PRO A 64 1.30 1.91 -9.49
CA PRO A 64 0.20 2.86 -9.38
C PRO A 64 0.03 3.69 -10.67
N SER A 65 -1.19 3.71 -11.23
CA SER A 65 -1.46 4.43 -12.48
C SER A 65 -1.89 5.88 -12.22
N PHE A 66 -0.95 6.81 -12.35
CA PHE A 66 -1.26 8.25 -12.30
C PHE A 66 -2.08 8.70 -13.52
N ASP A 67 -1.82 8.14 -14.70
CA ASP A 67 -2.53 8.49 -15.94
C ASP A 67 -4.02 8.22 -15.84
N LEU A 68 -4.41 7.12 -15.20
CA LEU A 68 -5.80 6.79 -14.95
C LEU A 68 -6.48 7.86 -14.08
N VAL A 69 -5.81 8.31 -13.02
CA VAL A 69 -6.35 9.38 -12.17
C VAL A 69 -6.43 10.70 -12.93
N ARG A 70 -5.43 11.03 -13.74
CA ARG A 70 -5.45 12.24 -14.59
C ARG A 70 -6.60 12.22 -15.58
N LYS A 71 -6.87 11.06 -16.18
CA LYS A 71 -8.02 10.85 -17.08
C LYS A 71 -9.34 11.11 -16.36
N LEU A 72 -9.50 10.59 -15.14
CA LEU A 72 -10.68 10.85 -14.31
C LEU A 72 -10.81 12.34 -13.92
N GLU A 73 -9.72 13.01 -13.56
CA GLU A 73 -9.71 14.45 -13.24
C GLU A 73 -10.16 15.30 -14.44
N ALA A 74 -9.71 14.96 -15.65
CA ALA A 74 -10.09 15.64 -16.87
C ALA A 74 -11.61 15.55 -17.11
N VAL A 75 -12.19 14.36 -16.98
CA VAL A 75 -13.63 14.12 -17.14
C VAL A 75 -14.44 14.80 -16.03
N ALA A 76 -13.95 14.73 -14.79
CA ALA A 76 -14.58 15.40 -13.64
C ALA A 76 -14.58 16.94 -13.77
N GLY A 77 -13.70 17.48 -14.62
CA GLY A 77 -13.43 18.90 -14.75
C GLY A 77 -12.98 19.50 -13.42
N THR A 78 -12.10 18.79 -12.72
CA THR A 78 -11.47 19.24 -11.46
C THR A 78 -10.06 19.75 -11.74
N SER A 79 -9.58 20.70 -10.92
CA SER A 79 -8.18 21.12 -11.00
C SER A 79 -7.23 19.95 -10.73
N PRO A 80 -6.13 19.82 -11.49
CA PRO A 80 -5.14 18.77 -11.28
C PRO A 80 -4.60 18.78 -9.86
N ARG A 81 -4.63 17.63 -9.18
CA ARG A 81 -4.08 17.47 -7.83
C ARG A 81 -2.65 16.95 -7.86
N ARG A 82 -1.92 17.13 -6.77
CA ARG A 82 -0.67 16.40 -6.54
C ARG A 82 -1.03 15.00 -6.01
N TRP A 83 -0.84 13.99 -6.85
CA TRP A 83 -1.03 12.60 -6.47
C TRP A 83 0.28 12.03 -5.94
N VAL A 84 0.19 11.25 -4.88
CA VAL A 84 1.31 10.48 -4.34
C VAL A 84 0.99 9.01 -4.58
N GLY A 85 1.98 8.25 -5.02
CA GLY A 85 1.85 6.83 -5.28
C GLY A 85 3.00 6.06 -4.67
N MET A 86 2.76 4.78 -4.35
CA MET A 86 3.78 3.84 -3.90
C MET A 86 3.61 2.51 -4.60
N ALA A 87 4.70 1.99 -5.17
CA ALA A 87 4.71 0.65 -5.72
C ALA A 87 4.90 -0.39 -4.62
N ILE A 88 4.18 -1.51 -4.71
CA ILE A 88 4.33 -2.63 -3.77
C ILE A 88 5.77 -3.19 -3.74
N PRO A 89 6.47 -3.35 -4.87
CA PRO A 89 7.88 -3.77 -4.86
C PRO A 89 8.79 -2.86 -4.04
N ASP A 90 8.61 -1.54 -4.12
CA ASP A 90 9.45 -0.59 -3.38
C ASP A 90 9.25 -0.73 -1.87
N ALA A 91 7.99 -0.87 -1.43
CA ALA A 91 7.67 -1.12 -0.03
C ALA A 91 8.25 -2.47 0.45
N LEU A 92 8.21 -3.51 -0.38
CA LEU A 92 8.80 -4.81 -0.05
C LEU A 92 10.32 -4.76 0.02
N ALA A 93 10.97 -4.00 -0.86
CA ALA A 93 12.41 -3.81 -0.85
C ALA A 93 12.86 -3.15 0.46
N GLU A 94 12.18 -2.07 0.89
CA GLU A 94 12.44 -1.42 2.18
C GLU A 94 12.29 -2.41 3.35
N ILE A 95 11.19 -3.16 3.39
CA ILE A 95 10.95 -4.15 4.47
C ILE A 95 12.05 -5.21 4.45
N ASN A 96 12.47 -5.69 3.27
CA ASN A 96 13.53 -6.70 3.16
C ASN A 96 14.88 -6.15 3.65
N ASP A 97 15.22 -4.91 3.32
CA ASP A 97 16.44 -4.26 3.81
C ASP A 97 16.46 -4.15 5.33
N VAL A 98 15.36 -3.72 5.94
CA VAL A 98 15.23 -3.68 7.41
C VAL A 98 15.34 -5.08 8.01
N ARG A 99 14.71 -6.09 7.40
CA ARG A 99 14.79 -7.48 7.89
C ARG A 99 16.21 -8.02 7.82
N ARG A 100 16.95 -7.77 6.74
CA ARG A 100 18.37 -8.17 6.61
C ARG A 100 19.24 -7.47 7.64
N ALA A 101 19.04 -6.18 7.87
CA ALA A 101 19.76 -5.43 8.90
C ALA A 101 19.46 -5.98 10.31
N CYS A 102 18.20 -6.31 10.61
CA CYS A 102 17.81 -6.94 11.87
C CYS A 102 18.49 -8.31 12.06
N LEU A 103 18.47 -9.18 11.03
CA LEU A 103 19.13 -10.48 11.09
C LEU A 103 20.63 -10.34 11.39
N LYS A 104 21.31 -9.48 10.63
CA LYS A 104 22.73 -9.18 10.83
C LYS A 104 23.00 -8.72 12.27
N ARG A 105 22.21 -7.76 12.77
CA ARG A 105 22.41 -7.22 14.11
C ARG A 105 22.15 -8.24 15.22
N VAL A 106 21.17 -9.12 15.03
CA VAL A 106 20.93 -10.23 15.95
C VAL A 106 22.11 -11.19 15.98
N ASP A 107 22.71 -11.52 14.85
CA ASP A 107 23.87 -12.41 14.79
C ASP A 107 25.11 -11.78 15.44
N GLU A 108 25.35 -10.48 15.25
CA GLU A 108 26.39 -9.73 15.96
C GLU A 108 26.17 -9.79 17.48
N GLN A 109 24.95 -9.53 17.95
CA GLN A 109 24.65 -9.59 19.37
C GLN A 109 24.77 -11.01 19.95
N ARG A 110 24.51 -12.04 19.14
CA ARG A 110 24.69 -13.46 19.51
C ARG A 110 26.16 -13.86 19.61
N ALA A 111 27.03 -13.26 18.80
CA ALA A 111 28.47 -13.49 18.91
C ALA A 111 29.01 -13.01 20.28
N GLU A 112 28.44 -11.93 20.81
CA GLU A 112 28.76 -11.41 22.14
C GLU A 112 28.02 -12.15 23.27
N ASN A 113 26.78 -12.58 23.02
CA ASN A 113 25.94 -13.26 24.01
C ASN A 113 25.18 -14.45 23.40
N LYS A 114 25.69 -15.66 23.64
CA LYS A 114 25.10 -16.92 23.14
C LYS A 114 23.70 -17.22 23.67
N GLY A 115 23.24 -16.53 24.72
CA GLY A 115 21.88 -16.66 25.28
C GLY A 115 20.79 -16.00 24.42
N ILE A 116 21.18 -15.23 23.40
CA ILE A 116 20.22 -14.57 22.51
C ILE A 116 19.67 -15.55 21.49
N VAL A 117 18.33 -15.61 21.44
CA VAL A 117 17.60 -16.45 20.50
C VAL A 117 17.76 -15.89 19.08
N PRO A 118 18.04 -16.75 18.07
CA PRO A 118 18.02 -16.37 16.67
C PRO A 118 16.74 -15.63 16.28
N LEU A 119 16.82 -14.79 15.26
CA LEU A 119 15.65 -14.15 14.67
C LEU A 119 15.25 -14.97 13.43
N GLU A 120 14.00 -15.40 13.41
CA GLU A 120 13.41 -16.15 12.31
C GLU A 120 12.13 -15.44 11.88
N TRP A 121 11.96 -15.29 10.58
CA TRP A 121 10.74 -14.75 9.99
C TRP A 121 9.76 -15.89 9.72
N GLN A 122 8.48 -15.68 10.03
CA GLN A 122 7.41 -16.64 9.76
C GLN A 122 7.19 -16.80 8.25
N ILE A 123 7.34 -15.72 7.50
CA ILE A 123 7.17 -15.71 6.05
C ILE A 123 8.29 -14.86 5.44
N ASP A 124 9.06 -15.49 4.56
CA ASP A 124 10.12 -14.83 3.81
C ASP A 124 9.57 -13.85 2.77
N ILE A 125 10.38 -12.84 2.48
CA ILE A 125 10.22 -11.97 1.32
C ILE A 125 11.16 -12.52 0.23
N PRO A 126 10.69 -12.69 -1.01
CA PRO A 126 11.54 -13.23 -2.07
C PRO A 126 12.73 -12.31 -2.34
N ASP A 127 13.93 -12.89 -2.49
CA ASP A 127 15.16 -12.19 -2.86
C ASP A 127 15.86 -12.98 -3.99
N PRO A 128 15.86 -12.50 -5.25
CA PRO A 128 15.33 -11.19 -5.69
C PRO A 128 13.79 -11.11 -5.66
N LEU A 129 13.27 -9.89 -5.58
CA LEU A 129 11.83 -9.65 -5.72
C LEU A 129 11.35 -10.03 -7.14
N PRO A 130 10.14 -10.60 -7.26
CA PRO A 130 9.48 -10.81 -8.55
C PRO A 130 9.44 -9.56 -9.43
N ALA A 131 9.62 -9.74 -10.74
CA ALA A 131 9.61 -8.63 -11.69
C ALA A 131 8.18 -8.19 -12.06
N THR A 132 7.22 -9.12 -11.99
CA THR A 132 5.82 -8.85 -12.33
C THR A 132 4.84 -9.18 -11.20
N GLU A 133 3.66 -8.57 -11.27
CA GLU A 133 2.58 -8.80 -10.31
C GLU A 133 2.14 -10.27 -10.30
N GLU A 134 2.07 -10.89 -11.48
CA GLU A 134 1.70 -12.30 -11.66
C GLU A 134 2.71 -13.26 -11.03
N GLU A 135 4.01 -12.94 -11.11
CA GLU A 135 5.04 -13.69 -10.41
C GLU A 135 4.87 -13.58 -8.89
N MET A 136 4.53 -12.39 -8.39
CA MET A 136 4.25 -12.20 -6.97
C MET A 136 2.99 -12.94 -6.50
N HIS A 137 1.92 -12.99 -7.31
CA HIS A 137 0.73 -13.79 -7.02
C HIS A 137 1.05 -15.29 -6.95
N ARG A 138 1.94 -15.78 -7.83
CA ARG A 138 2.41 -17.17 -7.80
C ARG A 138 3.21 -17.46 -6.53
N PHE A 139 4.11 -16.55 -6.15
CA PHE A 139 4.90 -16.68 -4.91
C PHE A 139 3.99 -16.71 -3.66
N THR A 140 3.06 -15.78 -3.57
CA THR A 140 2.13 -15.67 -2.43
C THR A 140 1.05 -16.75 -2.42
N LYS A 141 0.93 -17.53 -3.51
CA LYS A 141 -0.13 -18.52 -3.76
C LYS A 141 -1.53 -17.90 -3.71
N PHE A 142 -1.64 -16.60 -3.97
CA PHE A 142 -2.92 -15.94 -4.06
C PHE A 142 -3.63 -16.41 -5.33
N ARG A 143 -4.81 -16.98 -5.13
CA ARG A 143 -5.70 -17.36 -6.23
C ARG A 143 -6.76 -16.27 -6.41
N PRO A 144 -7.17 -15.98 -7.64
CA PRO A 144 -8.36 -15.17 -7.87
C PRO A 144 -9.52 -15.72 -7.02
N PRO A 145 -10.39 -14.85 -6.47
CA PRO A 145 -11.60 -15.32 -5.80
C PRO A 145 -12.48 -16.18 -6.72
N SER A 146 -13.30 -17.04 -6.13
CA SER A 146 -14.05 -18.10 -6.82
C SER A 146 -15.32 -17.66 -7.55
N PHE A 147 -15.65 -16.37 -7.52
CA PHE A 147 -16.72 -15.82 -8.36
C PHE A 147 -16.18 -15.62 -9.78
N GLU A 148 -17.06 -15.55 -10.79
CA GLU A 148 -16.65 -15.37 -12.19
C GLU A 148 -15.60 -14.23 -12.29
N PRO A 149 -14.47 -14.44 -12.99
CA PRO A 149 -13.34 -13.54 -12.95
C PRO A 149 -13.64 -12.22 -13.66
N GLY A 150 -14.31 -11.31 -12.96
CA GLY A 150 -14.45 -9.91 -13.33
C GLY A 150 -13.31 -9.06 -12.79
N ALA A 151 -13.26 -7.80 -13.21
CA ALA A 151 -12.42 -6.71 -12.75
C ALA A 151 -12.26 -6.60 -11.23
N ALA A 152 -13.31 -6.95 -10.48
CA ALA A 152 -13.27 -7.02 -9.03
C ALA A 152 -12.23 -8.04 -8.54
N ALA A 153 -12.05 -9.16 -9.23
CA ALA A 153 -11.13 -10.21 -8.86
C ALA A 153 -9.66 -9.76 -8.96
N GLY A 154 -9.31 -9.06 -10.05
CA GLY A 154 -7.95 -8.54 -10.26
C GLY A 154 -7.56 -7.48 -9.21
N VAL A 155 -8.45 -6.50 -8.96
CA VAL A 155 -8.19 -5.48 -7.94
C VAL A 155 -8.14 -6.06 -6.54
N LEU A 156 -8.97 -7.06 -6.23
CA LEU A 156 -8.89 -7.77 -4.95
C LEU A 156 -7.58 -8.53 -4.76
N LEU A 157 -6.98 -9.06 -5.83
CA LEU A 157 -5.66 -9.68 -5.76
C LEU A 157 -4.58 -8.66 -5.39
N VAL A 158 -4.58 -7.49 -6.02
CA VAL A 158 -3.68 -6.39 -5.63
C VAL A 158 -3.91 -5.98 -4.18
N CYS A 159 -5.16 -5.85 -3.74
CA CYS A 159 -5.48 -5.54 -2.34
C CYS A 159 -4.95 -6.60 -1.37
N ARG A 160 -4.99 -7.88 -1.75
CA ARG A 160 -4.39 -8.96 -0.97
C ARG A 160 -2.86 -8.83 -0.91
N LEU A 161 -2.20 -8.41 -2.00
CA LEU A 161 -0.77 -8.10 -1.98
C LEU A 161 -0.46 -6.92 -1.05
N VAL A 162 -1.24 -5.83 -1.11
CA VAL A 162 -1.10 -4.70 -0.16
C VAL A 162 -1.18 -5.20 1.28
N ARG A 163 -2.22 -6.00 1.61
CA ARG A 163 -2.38 -6.59 2.94
C ARG A 163 -1.20 -7.49 3.33
N TRP A 164 -0.71 -8.30 2.38
CA TRP A 164 0.43 -9.18 2.60
C TRP A 164 1.69 -8.38 2.92
N THR A 165 1.96 -7.30 2.19
CA THR A 165 3.09 -6.39 2.43
C THR A 165 2.97 -5.71 3.79
N VAL A 166 1.81 -5.18 4.16
CA VAL A 166 1.58 -4.59 5.49
C VAL A 166 1.87 -5.61 6.59
N ARG A 167 1.41 -6.86 6.43
CA ARG A 167 1.68 -7.93 7.40
C ARG A 167 3.16 -8.28 7.53
N ARG A 168 3.94 -8.18 6.44
CA ARG A 168 5.40 -8.35 6.51
C ARG A 168 6.05 -7.25 7.34
N TRP A 169 5.59 -6.01 7.20
CA TRP A 169 6.04 -4.92 8.06
C TRP A 169 5.62 -5.13 9.52
N GLN A 170 4.37 -5.48 9.79
CA GLN A 170 3.87 -5.71 11.16
C GLN A 170 4.69 -6.78 11.89
N GLU A 171 5.07 -7.86 11.20
CA GLU A 171 5.98 -8.88 11.72
C GLU A 171 7.37 -8.30 12.08
N THR A 172 7.93 -7.45 11.21
CA THR A 172 9.19 -6.72 11.45
C THR A 172 9.06 -5.76 12.64
N ALA A 173 7.96 -5.02 12.73
CA ALA A 173 7.65 -4.13 13.85
C ALA A 173 7.61 -4.88 15.19
N VAL A 174 6.99 -6.07 15.23
CA VAL A 174 6.98 -6.91 16.44
C VAL A 174 8.39 -7.35 16.83
N ALA A 175 9.26 -7.67 15.86
CA ALA A 175 10.65 -8.03 16.15
C ALA A 175 11.45 -6.85 16.73
N LEU A 176 11.29 -5.65 16.16
CA LEU A 176 11.89 -4.41 16.67
C LEU A 176 11.39 -4.09 18.10
N GLU A 177 10.09 -4.21 18.33
CA GLU A 177 9.50 -3.94 19.64
C GLU A 177 9.98 -4.95 20.69
N ARG A 178 10.09 -6.24 20.38
CA ARG A 178 10.48 -7.24 21.38
C ARG A 178 11.97 -7.25 21.74
N ARG A 179 12.83 -6.58 20.97
CA ARG A 179 14.29 -6.62 21.13
C ARG A 179 14.82 -5.19 21.30
N PRO A 180 15.08 -4.72 22.55
CA PRO A 180 15.47 -3.32 22.82
C PRO A 180 16.66 -2.83 21.98
N TYR A 181 17.69 -3.66 21.81
CA TYR A 181 18.87 -3.32 21.01
C TYR A 181 18.58 -3.09 19.52
N LEU A 182 17.54 -3.75 18.96
CA LEU A 182 17.10 -3.45 17.60
C LEU A 182 16.33 -2.13 17.56
N ARG A 183 15.50 -1.87 18.57
CA ARG A 183 14.73 -0.61 18.65
C ARG A 183 15.61 0.62 18.85
N GLU A 184 16.68 0.49 19.63
CA GLU A 184 17.66 1.57 19.83
C GLU A 184 18.38 1.92 18.52
N GLU A 185 18.65 0.93 17.67
CA GLU A 185 19.37 1.12 16.41
C GLU A 185 18.46 1.55 15.25
N PHE A 186 17.30 0.91 15.10
CA PHE A 186 16.39 1.12 13.98
C PHE A 186 15.22 2.06 14.31
N GLY A 187 15.09 2.48 15.56
CA GLY A 187 14.01 3.33 16.06
C GLY A 187 12.75 2.55 16.48
N ALA A 188 11.78 3.30 17.02
CA ALA A 188 10.48 2.75 17.36
C ALA A 188 9.67 2.42 16.09
N PRO A 189 9.10 1.22 15.97
CA PRO A 189 8.36 0.83 14.78
C PRO A 189 7.05 1.61 14.63
N GLY A 190 6.77 2.09 13.42
CA GLY A 190 5.48 2.67 13.04
C GLY A 190 4.46 1.60 12.60
N VAL A 191 3.22 2.04 12.35
CA VAL A 191 2.13 1.18 11.81
C VAL A 191 2.44 0.70 10.38
N LEU A 192 3.18 1.50 9.63
CA LEU A 192 3.66 1.22 8.27
C LEU A 192 5.19 1.40 8.23
N SER A 193 5.82 0.85 7.18
CA SER A 193 7.26 1.05 6.96
C SER A 193 7.57 2.54 6.74
N PRO A 194 8.78 3.02 7.06
CA PRO A 194 9.09 4.45 7.06
C PRO A 194 8.74 5.19 5.77
N GLN A 195 9.17 4.69 4.61
CA GLN A 195 8.85 5.32 3.32
C GLN A 195 7.35 5.27 3.04
N TRP A 196 6.67 4.19 3.42
CA TRP A 196 5.24 4.07 3.22
C TRP A 196 4.45 5.05 4.08
N LEU A 197 4.82 5.19 5.35
CA LEU A 197 4.23 6.18 6.26
C LEU A 197 4.48 7.61 5.76
N LEU A 198 5.68 7.88 5.24
CA LEU A 198 6.01 9.17 4.63
C LEU A 198 5.10 9.47 3.43
N ALA A 199 4.95 8.51 2.52
CA ALA A 199 4.10 8.67 1.33
C ALA A 199 2.63 8.86 1.69
N VAL A 200 2.10 8.14 2.69
CA VAL A 200 0.75 8.37 3.22
C VAL A 200 0.61 9.77 3.81
N THR A 201 1.60 10.21 4.59
CA THR A 201 1.60 11.54 5.21
C THR A 201 1.64 12.65 4.15
N GLU A 202 2.44 12.47 3.10
CA GLU A 202 2.53 13.38 1.97
C GLU A 202 1.19 13.44 1.21
N ALA A 203 0.57 12.30 0.93
CA ALA A 203 -0.73 12.23 0.28
C ALA A 203 -1.82 12.98 1.08
N MET A 204 -1.71 12.97 2.41
CA MET A 204 -2.64 13.62 3.33
C MET A 204 -2.31 15.08 3.66
N ALA A 205 -1.23 15.65 3.10
CA ALA A 205 -0.75 16.99 3.49
C ALA A 205 -1.82 18.09 3.31
N ASP A 206 -2.70 17.92 2.32
CA ASP A 206 -3.78 18.86 2.01
C ASP A 206 -5.13 18.51 2.65
N HIS A 207 -5.21 17.40 3.39
CA HIS A 207 -6.44 16.97 4.03
C HIS A 207 -6.89 18.00 5.08
N PRO A 208 -8.19 18.40 5.11
CA PRO A 208 -8.69 19.44 6.01
C PRO A 208 -8.35 19.20 7.50
N ALA A 209 -8.40 17.94 7.94
CA ALA A 209 -8.04 17.56 9.32
C ALA A 209 -6.56 17.80 9.66
N MET A 210 -5.66 17.75 8.67
CA MET A 210 -4.22 18.02 8.85
C MET A 210 -3.92 19.52 8.77
N ARG A 211 -4.68 20.27 7.96
CA ARG A 211 -4.57 21.75 7.88
C ARG A 211 -4.93 22.41 9.21
N LEU A 212 -5.96 21.94 9.91
CA LEU A 212 -6.36 22.46 11.23
C LEU A 212 -5.27 22.31 12.29
N ARG A 213 -4.49 21.22 12.26
CA ARG A 213 -3.35 21.03 13.18
C ARG A 213 -2.18 21.98 12.92
N ARG A 214 -1.96 22.40 11.68
CA ARG A 214 -0.91 23.39 11.35
C ARG A 214 -1.28 24.82 11.77
N VAL A 215 -2.57 25.15 11.80
CA VAL A 215 -3.04 26.49 12.19
C VAL A 215 -3.21 26.61 13.72
N GLY A 216 -3.44 25.51 14.44
CA GLY A 216 -3.58 25.49 15.90
C GLY A 216 -2.28 25.26 16.69
N GLY A 217 -1.12 25.18 16.03
CA GLY A 217 0.18 24.91 16.64
C GLY A 217 0.95 26.18 17.00
N LEU A 218 0.32 27.12 17.73
CA LEU A 218 0.99 28.17 18.50
C LEU A 218 0.01 28.62 19.61
N ALA A 219 0.16 28.03 20.79
CA ALA A 219 -0.07 28.64 22.10
C ALA A 219 0.71 27.82 23.13
#